data_AF-A0A7L3PQK4-F1
#
_entry.id   AF-A0A7L3PQK4-F1
#
_cell.length_a   1.000
_cell.length_b   1.000
_cell.length_c   1.000
_cell.angle_alpha   90.00
_cell.angle_beta   90.00
_cell.angle_gamma   90.00
#
_symmetry.space_group_name_H-M   'P 1'
#
loop_
_entity.id
_entity.type
_entity.pdbx_description
1 polymer ?
#
loop_
_entity_poly.entity_id
_entity_poly.type
_entity_poly.pdbx_seq_one_letter_code
_entity_poly.pdbx_strand_id
1 'polypeptide(L)'
;DPDSGDNGVLLYSLVNHQTNEFDIDENTGQIFTVSVAGKAGTFYLEVQAADQGTRRLTAQTTVNVTVDSSSSSNIVMVVLNQQINVVERNIAEVQRVLEDKLEWNVYIVDVYSDEFERKARSSTDETRVAIIAFDEAHQEIPAQDVKRSV
;
A
#
# COMPACT_ATOMS: atom_id res chain seq x y z
N ASP A 1 -29.00 8.83 9.47
CA ASP A 1 -28.23 7.85 8.69
C ASP A 1 -28.42 6.50 9.37
N PRO A 2 -28.64 5.37 8.66
CA PRO A 2 -29.00 4.09 9.30
C PRO A 2 -27.96 3.54 10.29
N ASP A 3 -26.75 4.08 10.31
CA ASP A 3 -25.64 3.59 11.15
C ASP A 3 -25.25 4.58 12.27
N SER A 4 -26.16 5.46 12.68
CA SER A 4 -25.89 6.39 13.79
C SER A 4 -26.03 5.70 15.15
N GLY A 5 -24.92 5.36 15.81
CA GLY A 5 -24.85 4.77 17.16
C GLY A 5 -23.67 3.80 17.32
N ASP A 6 -23.57 3.10 18.46
CA ASP A 6 -22.50 2.10 18.73
C ASP A 6 -22.46 0.97 17.67
N ASN A 7 -23.56 0.75 16.93
CA ASN A 7 -23.63 -0.21 15.83
C ASN A 7 -22.89 0.24 14.55
N GLY A 8 -22.46 1.51 14.45
CA GLY A 8 -21.63 2.00 13.35
C GLY A 8 -20.12 1.87 13.61
N VAL A 9 -19.73 1.49 14.84
CA VAL A 9 -18.32 1.30 15.22
C VAL A 9 -17.95 -0.17 15.06
N LEU A 10 -17.01 -0.44 14.15
CA LEU A 10 -16.49 -1.78 13.90
C LEU A 10 -15.17 -1.98 14.64
N LEU A 11 -14.99 -3.17 15.21
CA LEU A 11 -13.71 -3.63 15.73
C LEU A 11 -13.10 -4.66 14.76
N TYR A 12 -11.83 -4.46 14.43
CA TYR A 12 -11.07 -5.30 13.51
C TYR A 12 -10.13 -6.25 14.24
N SER A 13 -9.94 -7.46 13.71
CA SER A 13 -9.06 -8.46 14.30
C SER A 13 -8.57 -9.48 13.26
N LEU A 14 -7.45 -10.15 13.55
CA LEU A 14 -6.96 -11.29 12.77
C LEU A 14 -7.46 -12.61 13.40
N VAL A 15 -8.22 -13.42 12.65
CA VAL A 15 -9.02 -14.54 13.19
C VAL A 15 -8.20 -15.80 13.46
N ASN A 16 -7.06 -15.95 12.79
CA ASN A 16 -6.18 -17.11 12.88
C ASN A 16 -4.72 -16.68 12.93
N HIS A 17 -4.41 -15.78 13.86
CA HIS A 17 -3.13 -15.09 13.99
C HIS A 17 -2.01 -16.01 14.52
N GLN A 18 -1.57 -16.95 13.69
CA GLN A 18 -0.49 -17.90 14.02
C GLN A 18 0.92 -17.30 13.82
N THR A 19 0.98 -16.10 13.26
CA THR A 19 2.19 -15.44 12.74
C THR A 19 2.34 -14.08 13.40
N ASN A 20 3.53 -13.78 13.95
CA ASN A 20 3.87 -12.47 14.52
C ASN A 20 4.38 -11.48 13.45
N GLU A 21 4.15 -11.78 12.17
CA GLU A 21 4.66 -11.02 11.03
C GLU A 21 3.87 -9.73 10.77
N PHE A 22 2.57 -9.76 11.05
CA PHE A 22 1.61 -8.67 10.81
C PHE A 22 0.73 -8.48 12.03
N ASP A 23 0.12 -7.32 12.15
CA ASP A 23 -0.88 -7.03 13.18
C ASP A 23 -1.86 -5.96 12.65
N ILE A 24 -2.98 -5.74 13.34
CA ILE A 24 -4.07 -4.88 12.87
C ILE A 24 -4.52 -3.92 13.98
N ASP A 25 -4.70 -2.65 13.64
CA ASP A 25 -5.28 -1.67 14.55
C ASP A 25 -6.79 -1.95 14.67
N GLU A 26 -7.24 -2.23 15.88
CA GLU A 26 -8.61 -2.69 16.14
C GLU A 26 -9.67 -1.65 15.78
N ASN A 27 -9.34 -0.36 15.72
CA ASN A 27 -10.30 0.73 15.53
C ASN A 27 -10.37 1.20 14.08
N THR A 28 -9.25 1.10 13.36
CA THR A 28 -9.11 1.59 11.98
C THR A 28 -9.07 0.47 10.94
N GLY A 29 -8.77 -0.76 11.36
CA GLY A 29 -8.54 -1.89 10.46
C GLY A 29 -7.21 -1.80 9.69
N GLN A 30 -6.33 -0.86 10.04
CA GLN A 30 -5.02 -0.73 9.40
C GLN A 30 -4.14 -1.93 9.76
N ILE A 31 -3.70 -2.67 8.75
CA ILE A 31 -2.73 -3.77 8.90
C ILE A 31 -1.32 -3.20 8.83
N PHE A 32 -0.45 -3.59 9.75
CA PHE A 32 0.94 -3.19 9.80
C PHE A 32 1.86 -4.40 9.88
N THR A 33 3.05 -4.25 9.31
CA THR A 33 4.13 -5.24 9.41
C THR A 33 4.83 -5.12 10.76
N VAL A 34 4.91 -6.23 11.50
CA VAL A 34 5.64 -6.31 12.77
C VAL A 34 7.08 -6.77 12.52
N SER A 35 7.27 -7.87 11.80
CA SER A 35 8.60 -8.34 11.38
C SER A 35 8.51 -9.40 10.29
N VAL A 36 9.11 -9.12 9.14
CA VAL A 36 9.20 -10.05 7.99
C VAL A 36 10.65 -10.31 7.58
N ALA A 37 11.61 -10.05 8.47
CA ALA A 37 13.03 -10.22 8.18
C ALA A 37 13.34 -11.68 7.77
N GLY A 38 13.92 -11.85 6.59
CA GLY A 38 14.25 -13.17 6.04
C GLY A 38 13.04 -14.00 5.60
N LYS A 39 11.85 -13.40 5.52
CA LYS A 39 10.63 -14.02 5.01
C LYS A 39 10.38 -13.56 3.58
N ALA A 40 9.83 -14.43 2.75
CA ALA A 40 9.36 -14.12 1.40
C ALA A 40 8.16 -15.01 1.06
N GLY A 41 7.31 -14.55 0.15
CA GLY A 41 6.10 -15.24 -0.29
C GLY A 41 4.80 -14.58 0.17
N THR A 42 3.68 -15.23 -0.12
CA THR A 42 2.33 -14.69 0.17
C THR A 42 1.78 -15.23 1.48
N PHE A 43 1.38 -14.31 2.36
CA PHE A 43 0.71 -14.55 3.61
C PHE A 43 -0.79 -14.26 3.45
N TYR A 44 -1.63 -15.18 3.93
CA TYR A 44 -3.08 -15.07 3.84
C TYR A 44 -3.62 -14.69 5.22
N LEU A 45 -4.00 -13.42 5.39
CA LEU A 45 -4.49 -12.87 6.64
C LEU A 45 -6.02 -12.93 6.65
N GLU A 46 -6.60 -13.69 7.56
CA GLU A 46 -8.04 -13.70 7.77
C GLU A 46 -8.43 -12.55 8.70
N VAL A 47 -9.12 -11.55 8.16
CA VAL A 47 -9.54 -10.34 8.87
C VAL A 47 -11.01 -10.45 9.20
N GLN A 48 -11.37 -10.14 10.44
CA GLN A 48 -12.75 -10.01 10.90
C GLN A 48 -13.07 -8.57 11.29
N ALA A 49 -14.25 -8.12 10.89
CA ALA A 49 -14.91 -6.95 11.46
C ALA A 49 -16.10 -7.40 12.33
N ALA A 50 -16.24 -6.81 13.50
CA ALA A 50 -17.33 -7.07 14.43
C ALA A 50 -17.99 -5.76 14.87
N ASP A 51 -19.32 -5.69 14.84
CA ASP A 51 -20.04 -4.56 15.44
C ASP A 51 -20.03 -4.64 16.98
N GLN A 52 -20.42 -3.54 17.62
CA GLN A 52 -20.50 -3.45 19.08
C GLN A 52 -21.92 -3.68 19.64
N GLY A 53 -22.80 -4.30 18.84
CA GLY A 53 -24.16 -4.60 19.26
C GLY A 53 -24.22 -5.62 20.41
N THR A 54 -25.32 -5.62 21.18
CA THR A 54 -25.57 -6.62 22.24
C THR A 54 -25.59 -8.05 21.68
N ARG A 55 -26.00 -8.22 20.42
CA ARG A 55 -25.78 -9.43 19.62
C ARG A 55 -24.80 -9.07 18.52
N ARG A 56 -23.52 -9.37 18.74
CA ARG A 56 -22.47 -9.02 17.79
C ARG A 56 -22.67 -9.71 16.45
N LEU A 57 -22.71 -8.93 15.37
CA LEU A 57 -22.58 -9.45 14.02
C LEU A 57 -21.11 -9.39 13.60
N THR A 58 -20.66 -10.41 12.87
CA THR A 58 -19.29 -10.48 12.35
C THR A 58 -19.29 -10.75 10.86
N ALA A 59 -18.28 -10.21 10.17
CA ALA A 59 -17.96 -10.51 8.78
C ALA A 59 -16.46 -10.77 8.66
N GLN A 60 -16.08 -11.68 7.77
CA GLN A 60 -14.69 -12.09 7.56
C GLN A 60 -14.30 -11.98 6.08
N THR A 61 -13.03 -11.65 5.83
CA THR A 61 -12.42 -11.63 4.50
C THR A 61 -10.96 -12.07 4.57
N THR A 62 -10.37 -12.41 3.43
CA THR A 62 -8.95 -12.74 3.32
C THR A 62 -8.19 -11.61 2.65
N VAL A 63 -7.14 -11.12 3.30
CA VAL A 63 -6.17 -10.17 2.76
C VAL A 63 -4.89 -10.92 2.41
N ASN A 64 -4.47 -10.82 1.14
CA ASN A 64 -3.24 -11.44 0.67
C ASN A 64 -2.09 -10.42 0.76
N VAL A 65 -1.09 -10.73 1.59
CA VAL A 65 0.11 -9.89 1.73
C VAL A 65 1.30 -10.62 1.12
N THR A 66 1.84 -10.09 0.02
CA THR A 66 3.05 -10.64 -0.59
C THR A 66 4.27 -9.90 -0.06
N VAL A 67 5.17 -10.63 0.59
CA VAL A 67 6.50 -10.14 0.96
C VAL A 67 7.46 -10.57 -0.13
N ASP A 68 7.91 -9.61 -0.92
CA ASP A 68 8.96 -9.86 -1.90
C ASP A 68 10.34 -9.68 -1.25
N SER A 69 11.27 -10.55 -1.63
CA SER A 69 12.69 -10.35 -1.35
C SER A 69 13.35 -9.33 -2.30
N SER A 70 12.54 -8.67 -3.13
CA SER A 70 12.93 -7.72 -4.18
C SER A 70 14.09 -6.85 -3.72
N SER A 71 15.19 -6.89 -4.49
CA SER A 71 16.30 -6.00 -4.23
C SER A 71 15.90 -4.59 -4.61
N SER A 72 16.32 -3.61 -3.80
CA SER A 72 16.13 -2.18 -4.08
C SER A 72 16.66 -1.73 -5.46
N SER A 73 17.37 -2.58 -6.19
CA SER A 73 17.89 -2.33 -7.53
C SER A 73 16.82 -2.20 -8.63
N ASN A 74 15.62 -2.75 -8.43
CA ASN A 74 14.55 -2.74 -9.45
C ASN A 74 13.52 -1.61 -9.24
N ILE A 75 13.69 -0.81 -8.18
CA ILE A 75 12.88 0.38 -7.95
C ILE A 75 13.14 1.42 -9.06
N VAL A 76 12.07 1.91 -9.67
CA VAL A 76 12.10 3.03 -10.62
C VAL A 76 11.48 4.25 -9.97
N MET A 77 12.15 5.40 -10.14
CA MET A 77 11.68 6.68 -9.64
C MET A 77 11.00 7.45 -10.77
N VAL A 78 9.72 7.74 -10.59
CA VAL A 78 8.93 8.63 -11.45
C VAL A 78 8.88 10.00 -10.78
N VAL A 79 9.14 11.06 -11.54
CA VAL A 79 9.05 12.44 -11.06
C VAL A 79 7.82 13.09 -11.67
N LEU A 80 6.90 13.52 -10.81
CA LEU A 80 5.68 14.23 -11.19
C LEU A 80 5.85 15.70 -10.85
N ASN A 81 5.63 16.59 -11.81
CA ASN A 81 5.58 18.04 -11.55
C ASN A 81 4.23 18.44 -10.96
N GLN A 82 3.85 17.80 -9.85
CA GLN A 82 2.71 18.12 -8.99
C GLN A 82 3.14 18.09 -7.51
N GLN A 83 2.42 18.82 -6.65
CA GLN A 83 2.63 18.78 -5.20
C GLN A 83 2.23 17.42 -4.60
N ILE A 84 2.92 17.03 -3.53
CA ILE A 84 2.75 15.70 -2.90
C ILE A 84 1.32 15.45 -2.44
N ASN A 85 0.68 16.46 -1.84
CA ASN A 85 -0.72 16.37 -1.41
C ASN A 85 -1.69 16.14 -2.58
N VAL A 86 -1.38 16.63 -3.78
CA VAL A 86 -2.17 16.38 -4.98
C VAL A 86 -1.93 14.95 -5.47
N VAL A 87 -0.68 14.49 -5.46
CA VAL A 87 -0.31 13.13 -5.86
C VAL A 87 -0.93 12.08 -4.92
N GLU A 88 -0.79 12.24 -3.61
CA GLU A 88 -1.35 11.34 -2.59
C GLU A 88 -2.88 11.24 -2.68
N ARG A 89 -3.57 12.37 -2.87
CA ARG A 89 -5.04 12.39 -3.03
C ARG A 89 -5.51 11.67 -4.28
N ASN A 90 -4.66 11.57 -5.30
CA ASN A 90 -4.97 10.93 -6.58
C ASN A 90 -4.14 9.66 -6.81
N ILE A 91 -3.63 9.02 -5.75
CA ILE A 91 -2.64 7.95 -5.88
C ILE A 91 -3.16 6.75 -6.68
N ALA A 92 -4.45 6.45 -6.58
CA ALA A 92 -5.09 5.39 -7.35
C ALA A 92 -5.12 5.71 -8.86
N GLU A 93 -5.33 6.98 -9.23
CA GLU A 93 -5.30 7.40 -10.63
C GLU A 93 -3.86 7.44 -11.16
N VAL A 94 -2.91 7.90 -10.33
CA VAL A 94 -1.47 7.83 -10.67
C VAL A 94 -1.05 6.39 -10.95
N GLN A 95 -1.40 5.45 -10.08
CA GLN A 95 -1.13 4.04 -10.30
C GLN A 95 -1.76 3.53 -11.60
N ARG A 96 -3.06 3.79 -11.80
CA ARG A 96 -3.78 3.37 -13.01
C ARG A 96 -3.14 3.88 -14.30
N VAL A 97 -2.73 5.15 -14.33
CA VAL A 97 -2.08 5.73 -15.50
C VAL A 97 -0.72 5.10 -15.75
N LEU A 98 0.04 4.78 -14.70
CA LEU A 98 1.32 4.08 -14.83
C LEU A 98 1.12 2.66 -15.37
N GLU A 99 0.12 1.92 -14.89
CA GLU A 99 -0.23 0.58 -15.40
C GLU A 99 -0.64 0.63 -16.88
N ASP A 100 -1.48 1.60 -17.27
CA ASP A 100 -1.88 1.83 -18.67
C ASP A 100 -0.69 2.14 -19.58
N LYS A 101 0.27 2.94 -19.10
CA LYS A 101 1.44 3.36 -19.89
C LYS A 101 2.51 2.29 -19.99
N LEU A 102 2.71 1.53 -18.92
CA LEU A 102 3.77 0.51 -18.83
C LEU A 102 3.31 -0.86 -19.33
N GLU A 103 2.00 -1.10 -19.43
CA GLU A 103 1.40 -2.41 -19.74
C GLU A 103 1.80 -3.49 -18.73
N TRP A 104 2.08 -3.09 -17.48
CA TRP A 104 2.46 -3.96 -16.36
C TRP A 104 1.70 -3.59 -15.10
N ASN A 105 1.63 -4.53 -14.15
CA ASN A 105 1.13 -4.26 -12.81
C ASN A 105 2.14 -3.37 -12.08
N VAL A 106 1.69 -2.29 -11.43
CA VAL A 106 2.57 -1.32 -10.77
C VAL A 106 2.24 -1.23 -9.29
N TYR A 107 3.25 -1.39 -8.45
CA TYR A 107 3.15 -1.14 -7.02
C TYR A 107 3.91 0.13 -6.68
N ILE A 108 3.21 1.07 -6.04
CA ILE A 108 3.83 2.28 -5.49
C ILE A 108 4.43 1.91 -4.14
N VAL A 109 5.75 2.00 -4.05
CA VAL A 109 6.54 1.67 -2.87
C VAL A 109 6.62 2.85 -1.91
N ASP A 110 6.81 4.05 -2.46
CA ASP A 110 6.98 5.27 -1.67
C ASP A 110 6.58 6.52 -2.47
N VAL A 111 6.11 7.54 -1.78
CA VAL A 111 5.76 8.85 -2.33
C VAL A 111 6.35 9.91 -1.42
N TYR A 112 7.28 10.71 -1.94
CA TYR A 112 7.96 11.72 -1.14
C TYR A 112 8.32 12.95 -1.97
N SER A 113 8.53 14.07 -1.29
CA SER A 113 9.09 15.30 -1.86
C SER A 113 10.47 15.54 -1.23
N ASP A 114 11.34 16.24 -1.95
CA ASP A 114 12.67 16.62 -1.42
C ASP A 114 12.54 17.73 -0.37
N GLU A 115 11.92 17.46 0.78
CA GLU A 115 11.83 18.39 1.93
C GLU A 115 13.05 18.31 2.88
N PHE A 116 14.11 17.59 2.50
CA PHE A 116 15.30 17.44 3.36
C PHE A 116 16.17 18.71 3.49
N GLU A 117 15.90 19.77 2.72
CA GLU A 117 16.42 21.09 3.03
C GLU A 117 15.38 21.94 3.76
N ARG A 118 15.39 21.84 5.10
CA ARG A 118 14.75 22.82 6.01
C ARG A 118 15.43 24.20 5.91
N LYS A 119 15.40 24.84 4.74
CA LYS A 119 15.73 26.26 4.55
C LYS A 119 14.85 26.83 3.44
N ALA A 120 13.81 27.53 3.89
CA ALA A 120 13.20 28.70 3.25
C ALA A 120 13.11 28.69 1.71
N ARG A 121 11.89 28.47 1.20
CA ARG A 121 11.40 28.92 -0.12
C ARG A 121 11.95 28.20 -1.37
N SER A 122 12.13 26.88 -1.34
CA SER A 122 12.01 26.09 -2.59
C SER A 122 10.62 25.46 -2.64
N SER A 123 9.70 26.16 -3.30
CA SER A 123 8.43 25.61 -3.75
C SER A 123 8.72 24.62 -4.87
N THR A 124 9.00 23.36 -4.55
CA THR A 124 9.08 22.35 -5.61
C THR A 124 7.70 21.75 -5.76
N ASP A 125 6.98 22.15 -6.80
CA ASP A 125 5.79 21.44 -7.30
C ASP A 125 6.20 20.05 -7.85
N GLU A 126 7.21 19.38 -7.30
CA GLU A 126 7.73 18.10 -7.76
C GLU A 126 7.61 17.04 -6.67
N THR A 127 7.03 15.89 -7.03
CA THR A 127 6.87 14.72 -6.19
C THR A 127 7.58 13.54 -6.83
N ARG A 128 8.32 12.78 -6.03
CA ARG A 128 8.97 11.54 -6.44
C ARG A 128 8.09 10.37 -6.00
N VAL A 129 7.81 9.48 -6.94
CA VAL A 129 7.06 8.25 -6.74
C VAL A 129 8.00 7.08 -7.03
N ALA A 130 8.30 6.27 -6.02
CA ALA A 130 9.05 5.04 -6.17
C ALA A 130 8.09 3.91 -6.54
N ILE A 131 8.38 3.21 -7.65
CA ILE A 131 7.55 2.12 -8.15
C ILE A 131 8.36 0.86 -8.41
N ILE A 132 7.68 -0.28 -8.36
CA ILE A 132 8.13 -1.57 -8.89
C ILE A 132 7.06 -2.08 -9.85
N ALA A 133 7.47 -2.67 -10.97
CA ALA A 133 6.57 -3.23 -11.97
C ALA A 133 6.65 -4.76 -11.98
N PHE A 134 5.53 -5.41 -12.29
CA PHE A 134 5.40 -6.87 -12.38
C PHE A 134 4.63 -7.27 -13.64
N ASP A 135 4.99 -8.40 -14.23
CA ASP A 135 4.20 -9.00 -15.31
C ASP A 135 2.89 -9.64 -14.77
N GLU A 136 2.10 -10.22 -15.69
CA GLU A 136 0.86 -10.95 -15.36
C GLU A 136 1.12 -12.20 -14.49
N ALA A 137 2.33 -12.78 -14.56
CA ALA A 137 2.75 -13.92 -13.77
C ALA A 137 3.32 -13.52 -12.40
N HIS A 138 3.21 -12.24 -12.02
CA HIS A 138 3.73 -11.65 -10.77
C HIS A 138 5.25 -11.77 -10.65
N GLN A 139 5.97 -11.75 -11.77
CA GLN A 139 7.43 -11.66 -11.78
C GLN A 139 7.86 -10.20 -11.91
N GLU A 140 8.82 -9.81 -11.07
CA GLU A 140 9.35 -8.45 -11.07
C GLU A 140 10.03 -8.11 -12.41
N ILE A 141 9.71 -6.93 -12.95
CA ILE A 141 10.33 -6.40 -14.16
C ILE A 141 11.60 -5.62 -13.79
N PRO A 142 12.75 -5.87 -14.47
CA PRO A 142 13.97 -5.12 -14.21
C PRO A 142 13.80 -3.61 -14.42
N ALA A 143 14.37 -2.79 -13.54
CA ALA A 143 14.30 -1.33 -13.64
C ALA A 143 14.78 -0.77 -14.99
N GLN A 144 15.72 -1.44 -15.66
CA GLN A 144 16.21 -1.01 -16.97
C GLN A 144 15.16 -1.14 -18.07
N ASP A 145 14.32 -2.17 -17.97
CA ASP A 145 13.25 -2.42 -18.94
C ASP A 145 12.09 -1.46 -18.68
N VAL A 146 11.74 -1.23 -17.41
CA VAL A 146 10.79 -0.19 -17.00
C VAL A 146 11.19 1.18 -17.53
N LYS A 147 12.46 1.59 -17.37
CA LYS A 147 12.95 2.88 -17.87
C LYS A 147 12.98 2.99 -19.39
N ARG A 148 12.94 1.89 -20.14
CA ARG A 148 12.88 1.90 -21.61
C ARG A 148 11.45 2.03 -22.13
N SER A 149 10.46 1.68 -21.31
CA SER A 149 9.04 1.78 -21.63
C SER A 149 8.43 3.16 -21.34
N VAL A 150 9.16 4.05 -20.64
CA VAL A 150 8.74 5.43 -20.29
C VAL A 150 9.24 6.45 -21.30
#